data_AF-A0A932USS7-F1
#
_entry.id   AF-A0A932USS7-F1
#
_cell.length_a   1.000
_cell.length_b   1.000
_cell.length_c   1.000
_cell.angle_alpha   90.00
_cell.angle_beta   90.00
_cell.angle_gamma   90.00
#
_symmetry.space_group_name_H-M   'P 1'
#
loop_
_entity.id
_entity.type
_entity.pdbx_description
1 polymer ?
#
loop_
_entity_poly.entity_id
_entity_poly.type
_entity_poly.pdbx_seq_one_letter_code
_entity_poly.pdbx_strand_id
1 'polypeptide(L)'
;MPATIDQLIINSPYEEPSSYPAFLIRLTSGTTLVLEVKGQDSQQDRTKREFLDEWVRAVNQHGGFGRWAWDVSRDPSDIGGLLEKHMGS
;
A
#
# COMPACT_ATOMS: atom_id res chain seq x y z
N MET A 1 -6.29 19.07 6.92
CA MET A 1 -6.92 18.05 7.80
C MET A 1 -5.90 16.93 7.94
N PRO A 2 -5.46 16.53 9.14
CA PRO A 2 -4.53 15.42 9.27
C PRO A 2 -5.24 14.12 8.83
N ALA A 3 -4.60 13.33 7.98
CA ALA A 3 -5.12 12.04 7.54
C ALA A 3 -5.29 11.12 8.76
N THR A 4 -6.48 10.57 8.95
CA THR A 4 -6.79 9.64 10.05
C THR A 4 -6.92 8.25 9.45
N ILE A 5 -6.26 7.24 10.06
CA ILE A 5 -6.27 5.85 9.56
C ILE A 5 -7.53 5.15 10.07
N ASP A 6 -8.45 4.81 9.17
CA ASP A 6 -9.75 4.20 9.53
C ASP A 6 -9.67 2.70 9.86
N GLN A 7 -8.76 1.93 9.25
CA GLN A 7 -8.69 0.49 9.47
C GLN A 7 -7.35 -0.12 9.03
N LEU A 8 -6.72 -0.93 9.89
CA LEU A 8 -5.55 -1.76 9.56
C LEU A 8 -6.01 -3.22 9.40
N ILE A 9 -5.83 -3.80 8.22
CA ILE A 9 -6.10 -5.23 7.96
C ILE A 9 -4.76 -5.90 7.67
N ILE A 10 -4.38 -6.89 8.50
CA ILE A 10 -3.17 -7.70 8.33
C ILE A 10 -3.64 -9.06 7.80
N ASN A 11 -3.20 -9.48 6.61
CA ASN A 11 -3.34 -10.88 6.19
C ASN A 11 -2.26 -11.32 5.20
N SER A 12 -1.58 -12.42 5.55
CA SER A 12 -1.34 -13.57 4.66
C SER A 12 -1.06 -14.81 5.54
N PRO A 13 -1.78 -15.93 5.36
CA PRO A 13 -1.60 -17.17 6.13
C PRO A 13 -0.48 -18.09 5.58
N TYR A 14 0.32 -17.65 4.61
CA TYR A 14 1.41 -18.45 4.06
C TYR A 14 2.74 -17.65 4.07
N GLU A 15 3.73 -18.25 4.78
CA GLU A 15 5.15 -17.91 4.97
C GLU A 15 5.57 -17.17 6.27
N GLU A 16 6.42 -17.85 7.06
CA GLU A 16 7.12 -17.41 8.30
C GLU A 16 8.21 -16.33 8.02
N PRO A 17 8.67 -15.56 9.03
CA PRO A 17 8.75 -14.10 8.95
C PRO A 17 10.13 -13.56 8.58
N SER A 18 10.15 -12.51 7.77
CA SER A 18 11.18 -11.46 7.93
C SER A 18 10.71 -10.03 7.67
N SER A 19 9.44 -9.79 7.28
CA SER A 19 8.84 -8.45 7.37
C SER A 19 7.32 -8.49 7.21
N TYR A 20 6.58 -8.27 8.30
CA TYR A 20 5.19 -7.80 8.27
C TYR A 20 5.16 -6.36 8.84
N PRO A 21 4.21 -5.48 8.47
CA PRO A 21 3.20 -5.57 7.40
C PRO A 21 3.28 -4.41 6.38
N ALA A 22 2.79 -4.67 5.17
CA ALA A 22 2.25 -3.62 4.32
C ALA A 22 0.99 -3.04 4.99
N PHE A 23 0.86 -1.73 5.06
CA PHE A 23 -0.29 -1.05 5.63
C PHE A 23 -1.38 -0.90 4.58
N LEU A 24 -2.63 -1.20 4.93
CA LEU A 24 -3.78 -0.72 4.17
C LEU A 24 -4.26 0.58 4.81
N ILE A 25 -4.27 1.64 4.02
CA ILE A 25 -4.60 3.00 4.47
C ILE A 25 -5.79 3.47 3.65
N ARG A 26 -6.91 3.77 4.30
CA ARG A 26 -8.02 4.47 3.67
C ARG A 26 -7.79 5.97 3.80
N LEU A 27 -7.53 6.64 2.69
CA LEU A 27 -7.36 8.09 2.62
C LEU A 27 -8.74 8.76 2.65
N THR A 28 -8.79 10.00 3.13
CA THR A 28 -10.02 10.80 3.14
C THR A 28 -10.51 11.15 1.73
N SER A 29 -9.66 10.99 0.70
CA SER A 29 -10.05 11.07 -0.71
C SER A 29 -10.93 9.89 -1.17
N GLY A 30 -11.03 8.83 -0.36
CA GLY A 30 -11.69 7.58 -0.72
C GLY A 30 -10.75 6.55 -1.35
N THR A 31 -9.50 6.89 -1.63
CA THR A 31 -8.49 5.94 -2.12
C THR A 31 -8.05 4.98 -1.01
N THR A 32 -7.98 3.69 -1.33
CA THR A 32 -7.33 2.68 -0.48
C THR A 32 -5.89 2.49 -0.97
N LEU A 33 -4.92 2.80 -0.11
CA LEU A 33 -3.49 2.70 -0.39
C LEU A 33 -2.90 1.48 0.31
N VAL A 34 -2.20 0.62 -0.45
CA VAL A 34 -1.30 -0.40 0.09
C VAL A 34 0.10 0.21 0.22
N LEU A 35 0.57 0.43 1.44
CA LEU A 35 1.90 1.02 1.71
C LEU A 35 2.85 -0.04 2.28
N GLU A 36 3.84 -0.45 1.50
CA GLU A 36 4.92 -1.30 2.00
C GLU A 36 5.99 -0.47 2.70
N VAL A 37 6.43 -0.86 3.90
CA VAL A 37 7.57 -0.23 4.58
C VAL A 37 8.75 -1.19 4.54
N LYS A 38 9.85 -0.79 3.90
CA LYS A 38 11.01 -1.66 3.65
C LYS A 38 12.32 -0.91 3.89
N GLY A 39 13.17 -1.45 4.76
CA GLY A 39 14.53 -0.90 4.98
C GLY A 39 15.52 -1.25 3.86
N GLN A 40 15.43 -2.45 3.28
CA GLN A 40 16.25 -2.87 2.13
C GLN A 40 15.36 -3.47 1.04
N ASP A 41 15.72 -3.20 -0.21
CA ASP A 41 14.93 -3.56 -1.40
C ASP A 41 15.55 -4.78 -2.10
N SER A 42 14.97 -5.96 -1.92
CA SER A 42 15.47 -7.21 -2.50
C SER A 42 14.87 -7.50 -3.88
N GLN A 43 15.47 -8.44 -4.63
CA GLN A 43 14.88 -8.92 -5.89
C GLN A 43 13.52 -9.60 -5.66
N GLN A 44 13.33 -10.26 -4.50
CA GLN A 44 12.04 -10.85 -4.12
C GLN A 44 10.98 -9.77 -3.90
N ASP A 45 11.35 -8.62 -3.32
CA ASP A 45 10.42 -7.49 -3.14
C ASP A 45 9.99 -6.90 -4.49
N ARG A 46 10.88 -6.86 -5.50
CA ARG A 46 10.52 -6.44 -6.87
C ARG A 46 9.44 -7.32 -7.47
N THR A 47 9.60 -8.64 -7.40
CA THR A 47 8.61 -9.59 -7.93
C THR A 47 7.28 -9.47 -7.19
N LYS A 48 7.29 -9.31 -5.86
CA LYS A 48 6.07 -9.07 -5.07
C LYS A 48 5.34 -7.80 -5.52
N ARG A 49 6.06 -6.72 -5.85
CA ARG A 49 5.49 -5.47 -6.34
C ARG A 49 4.87 -5.58 -7.73
N GLU A 50 5.43 -6.41 -8.61
CA GLU A 50 4.82 -6.66 -9.91
C GLU A 50 3.43 -7.31 -9.76
N PHE A 51 3.30 -8.30 -8.86
CA PHE A 51 2.00 -8.90 -8.54
C PHE A 51 1.04 -7.92 -7.87
N LEU A 52 1.54 -7.08 -6.96
CA LEU A 52 0.73 -6.03 -6.32
C LEU A 52 0.20 -5.01 -7.35
N ASP A 53 1.05 -4.60 -8.29
CA ASP A 53 0.65 -3.68 -9.35
C ASP A 53 -0.44 -4.28 -10.25
N GLU A 54 -0.28 -5.54 -10.66
CA GLU A 54 -1.29 -6.27 -11.44
C GLU A 54 -2.61 -6.38 -10.68
N TRP A 55 -2.56 -6.72 -9.40
CA TRP A 55 -3.74 -6.84 -8.56
C TRP A 55 -4.47 -5.49 -8.39
N VAL A 56 -3.75 -4.39 -8.13
CA VAL A 56 -4.34 -3.05 -8.02
C VAL A 56 -5.00 -2.65 -9.34
N ARG A 57 -4.37 -2.93 -10.48
CA ARG A 57 -4.98 -2.68 -11.80
C ARG A 57 -6.27 -3.47 -11.99
N ALA A 58 -6.29 -4.76 -11.64
CA ALA A 58 -7.47 -5.60 -11.77
C ALA A 58 -8.62 -5.10 -10.88
N VAL A 59 -8.33 -4.73 -9.62
CA VAL A 59 -9.33 -4.17 -8.69
C VAL A 59 -9.92 -2.87 -9.22
N ASN A 60 -9.07 -1.97 -9.73
CA ASN A 60 -9.51 -0.71 -10.32
C ASN A 60 -10.34 -0.92 -11.60
N GLN A 61 -9.99 -1.90 -12.44
CA GLN A 61 -10.76 -2.26 -13.63
C GLN A 61 -12.14 -2.83 -13.27
N HIS A 62 -12.24 -3.62 -12.21
CA HIS A 62 -13.52 -4.12 -11.71
C HIS A 62 -14.44 -2.99 -11.23
N GLY A 63 -13.88 -1.91 -10.66
CA GLY A 63 -14.60 -0.68 -10.29
C GLY A 63 -15.52 -0.77 -9.07
N GLY A 64 -15.82 -1.98 -8.56
CA GLY A 64 -16.72 -2.18 -7.42
C GLY A 64 -16.13 -1.91 -6.02
N PHE A 65 -14.81 -1.65 -5.91
CA PHE A 65 -14.12 -1.54 -4.62
C PHE A 65 -13.54 -0.14 -4.34
N GLY A 66 -13.96 0.87 -5.11
CA GLY A 66 -13.36 2.20 -5.09
C GLY A 66 -11.99 2.24 -5.78
N ARG A 67 -11.23 3.30 -5.53
CA ARG A 67 -9.90 3.51 -6.12
C ARG A 67 -8.82 2.92 -5.21
N TRP A 68 -7.95 2.09 -5.78
CA TRP A 68 -6.83 1.47 -5.10
C TRP A 68 -5.50 1.97 -5.66
N ALA A 69 -4.51 2.12 -4.79
CA ALA A 69 -3.14 2.47 -5.12
C ALA A 69 -2.17 1.67 -4.26
N TRP A 70 -0.90 1.63 -4.66
CA TRP A 70 0.17 1.06 -3.84
C TRP A 70 1.42 1.95 -3.90
N ASP A 71 2.23 1.91 -2.84
CA ASP A 71 3.53 2.57 -2.79
C ASP A 71 4.48 1.91 -1.77
N VAL A 72 5.75 2.31 -1.79
CA VAL A 72 6.80 1.79 -0.90
C VAL A 72 7.48 2.94 -0.17
N SER A 73 7.45 2.90 1.16
CA SER A 73 8.27 3.73 2.03
C SER A 73 9.61 3.05 2.29
N ARG A 74 10.70 3.79 2.10
CA ARG A 74 12.07 3.36 2.44
C ARG A 74 12.61 4.05 3.69
N ASP A 75 12.01 5.17 4.06
CA ASP A 75 12.35 5.92 5.26
C ASP A 75 11.06 6.45 5.92
N PRO A 76 10.86 6.31 7.24
CA PRO A 76 9.66 6.81 7.90
C PRO A 76 9.34 8.29 7.63
N SER A 77 10.35 9.12 7.33
CA SER A 77 10.19 10.53 6.97
C SER A 77 9.54 10.75 5.60
N ASP A 78 9.55 9.76 4.69
CA ASP A 78 8.94 9.85 3.36
C ASP A 78 7.42 9.63 3.37
N ILE A 79 6.88 9.05 4.45
CA ILE A 79 5.48 8.63 4.55
C ILE A 79 4.52 9.81 4.31
N GLY A 80 4.81 10.98 4.87
CA GLY A 80 3.96 12.17 4.69
C GLY A 80 3.79 12.54 3.22
N GLY A 81 4.90 12.56 2.46
CA GLY A 81 4.87 12.86 1.03
C GLY A 81 4.16 11.77 0.21
N LEU A 82 4.30 10.49 0.60
CA LEU A 82 3.59 9.38 -0.04
C LEU A 82 2.07 9.49 0.18
N LEU A 83 1.63 9.85 1.38
CA LEU A 83 0.21 10.07 1.65
C LEU A 83 -0.34 11.23 0.80
N GLU A 84 0.36 12.37 0.77
CA GLU A 84 -0.04 13.54 -0.03
C GLU A 84 -0.13 13.22 -1.53
N LYS A 85 0.84 12.47 -2.08
CA LYS A 85 0.85 12.00 -3.47
C LYS A 85 -0.46 11.28 -3.84
N HIS A 86 -1.01 10.47 -2.93
CA HIS A 86 -2.20 9.66 -3.19
C HIS A 86 -3.52 10.32 -2.76
N MET A 87 -3.48 11.50 -2.13
CA MET A 87 -4.68 12.25 -1.74
C MET A 87 -5.37 12.98 -2.91
N GLY A 88 -4.66 13.26 -4.01
CA GLY A 88 -5.15 14.09 -5.13
C GLY A 88 -5.42 13.36 -6.44
N SER A 89 -5.43 12.03 -6.46
CA SER A 89 -5.57 11.23 -7.69
C SER A 89 -6.88 10.45 -7.77
#